data_AF-A0A7V9M6X0-F1
#
_entry.id   AF-A0A7V9M6X0-F1
#
_cell.length_a   1.000
_cell.length_b   1.000
_cell.length_c   1.000
_cell.angle_alpha   90.00
_cell.angle_beta   90.00
_cell.angle_gamma   90.00
#
_symmetry.space_group_name_H-M   'P 1'
#
loop_
_entity.id
_entity.type
_entity.pdbx_description
1 polymer ?
#
loop_
_entity_poly.entity_id
_entity_poly.type
_entity_poly.pdbx_seq_one_letter_code
_entity_poly.pdbx_strand_id
1 'polypeptide(L)'
;MPTPVLATKLFVPARRPHLVARIRLTEQLNAALDSGQRLTLISAPAGFGKTTLVSDWIDHTTRRRPDARVAWLSLDDGDNDPTRILTHLVAALQRLDEGLGADALTLLGAAQPVPVETTLTALINDLTPAAAQTVLVLDDYHAIEA
;
A
#
# COMPACT_ATOMS: atom_id res chain seq x y z
N MET A 1 11.68 17.86 -10.35
CA MET A 1 11.85 17.87 -8.87
C MET A 1 10.91 16.81 -8.33
N PRO A 2 11.36 15.89 -7.46
CA PRO A 2 10.47 14.86 -6.93
C PRO A 2 9.28 15.52 -6.21
N THR A 3 8.07 15.04 -6.50
CA THR A 3 6.85 15.53 -5.85
C THR A 3 6.93 15.23 -4.35
N PRO A 4 6.81 16.24 -3.47
CA PRO A 4 6.91 16.01 -2.04
C PRO A 4 5.77 15.12 -1.57
N VAL A 5 6.12 14.00 -0.93
CA VAL A 5 5.15 13.04 -0.40
C VAL A 5 4.79 13.42 1.04
N LEU A 6 3.50 13.61 1.30
CA LEU A 6 3.03 13.85 2.66
C LEU A 6 3.22 12.57 3.49
N ALA A 7 4.09 12.64 4.51
CA ALA A 7 4.50 11.48 5.28
C ALA A 7 3.32 10.69 5.87
N THR A 8 2.25 11.37 6.31
CA THR A 8 1.07 10.75 6.91
C THR A 8 0.31 9.81 5.96
N LYS A 9 0.46 9.95 4.64
CA LYS A 9 -0.11 9.02 3.66
C LYS A 9 0.53 7.62 3.75
N LEU A 10 1.74 7.54 4.30
CA LEU A 10 2.59 6.34 4.24
C LEU A 10 2.59 5.52 5.54
N PHE A 11 1.84 5.94 6.56
CA PHE A 11 1.81 5.26 7.86
C PHE A 11 0.50 4.51 8.06
N VAL A 12 0.62 3.30 8.62
CA VAL A 12 -0.53 2.57 9.14
C VAL A 12 -1.15 3.39 10.27
N PRO A 13 -2.46 3.73 10.20
CA PRO A 13 -3.12 4.45 11.27
C PRO A 13 -3.02 3.70 12.61
N ALA A 14 -2.78 4.45 13.69
CA ALA A 14 -2.62 3.87 15.02
C ALA A 14 -3.88 3.11 15.46
N ARG A 15 -3.68 1.90 15.99
CA ARG A 15 -4.75 1.09 16.58
C ARG A 15 -5.34 1.80 17.80
N ARG A 16 -6.66 1.97 17.82
CA ARG A 16 -7.36 2.58 18.97
C ARG A 16 -7.49 1.56 20.12
N PRO A 17 -7.28 1.96 21.39
CA PRO A 17 -7.26 1.02 22.52
C PRO A 17 -8.62 0.38 22.84
N HIS A 18 -9.73 1.05 22.52
CA HIS A 18 -11.10 0.58 22.82
C HIS A 18 -11.83 0.04 21.57
N LEU A 19 -11.10 -0.65 20.69
CA LEU A 19 -11.64 -1.19 19.46
C LEU A 19 -12.45 -2.47 19.73
N VAL A 20 -13.68 -2.54 19.19
CA VAL A 20 -14.47 -3.77 19.22
C VAL A 20 -13.91 -4.73 18.17
N ALA A 21 -13.36 -5.85 18.62
CA ALA A 21 -12.74 -6.85 17.75
C ALA A 21 -13.74 -7.38 16.70
N ARG A 22 -13.35 -7.37 15.43
CA ARG A 22 -14.16 -7.89 14.31
C ARG A 22 -13.64 -9.24 13.84
N ILE A 23 -13.59 -10.20 14.77
CA ILE A 23 -12.93 -11.51 14.61
C ILE A 23 -13.28 -12.17 13.26
N ARG A 24 -14.57 -12.24 12.91
CA ARG A 24 -15.03 -12.84 11.64
C ARG A 24 -14.37 -12.20 10.40
N LEU A 25 -14.17 -10.89 10.38
CA LEU A 25 -13.56 -10.19 9.25
C LEU A 25 -12.04 -10.36 9.25
N THR A 26 -11.41 -10.28 10.42
CA THR A 26 -9.98 -10.54 10.59
C THR A 26 -9.61 -11.96 10.14
N GLU A 27 -10.44 -12.95 10.45
CA GLU A 27 -10.28 -14.34 9.99
C GLU A 27 -10.42 -14.48 8.47
N GLN A 28 -11.34 -13.74 7.85
CA GLN A 28 -11.47 -13.71 6.38
C GLN A 28 -10.22 -13.13 5.71
N LEU A 29 -9.63 -12.07 6.28
CA LEU A 29 -8.37 -11.51 5.78
C LEU A 29 -7.19 -12.47 5.95
N ASN A 30 -7.13 -13.18 7.09
CA ASN A 30 -6.13 -14.22 7.29
C ASN A 30 -6.28 -15.36 6.28
N ALA A 31 -7.51 -15.86 6.05
CA ALA A 31 -7.75 -16.93 5.09
C ALA A 31 -7.41 -16.51 3.65
N ALA A 32 -7.69 -15.27 3.27
CA ALA A 32 -7.30 -14.70 1.98
C ALA A 32 -5.77 -14.70 1.82
N LEU A 33 -5.05 -14.22 2.83
CA LEU A 33 -3.59 -14.19 2.83
C LEU A 33 -2.99 -15.61 2.78
N ASP A 34 -3.54 -16.54 3.57
CA ASP A 34 -3.05 -17.93 3.71
C ASP A 34 -3.28 -18.76 2.45
N SER A 35 -4.37 -18.48 1.72
CA SER A 35 -4.65 -19.12 0.43
C SER A 35 -3.85 -18.51 -0.74
N GLY A 36 -3.04 -17.49 -0.48
CA GLY A 36 -2.22 -16.82 -1.49
C GLY A 36 -3.01 -15.89 -2.41
N GLN A 37 -4.19 -15.41 -2.00
CA GLN A 37 -4.90 -14.38 -2.78
C GLN A 37 -4.01 -13.14 -2.92
N ARG A 38 -3.85 -12.65 -4.15
CA ARG A 38 -2.99 -11.51 -4.48
C ARG A 38 -3.68 -10.16 -4.33
N LEU A 39 -5.01 -10.17 -4.22
CA LEU A 39 -5.84 -8.97 -4.10
C LEU A 39 -7.03 -9.24 -3.18
N THR A 40 -7.27 -8.33 -2.24
CA THR A 40 -8.44 -8.34 -1.36
C THR A 40 -9.07 -6.96 -1.37
N LEU A 41 -10.34 -6.88 -1.79
CA LEU A 41 -11.10 -5.62 -1.80
C LEU A 41 -11.99 -5.55 -0.55
N ILE A 42 -11.84 -4.47 0.22
CA ILE A 42 -12.70 -4.15 1.35
C ILE A 42 -13.60 -2.98 0.95
N SER A 43 -14.88 -3.27 0.68
CA SER A 43 -15.87 -2.27 0.28
C SER A 43 -16.97 -2.12 1.33
N ALA A 44 -17.20 -0.88 1.76
CA ALA A 44 -18.24 -0.47 2.68
C ALA A 44 -18.40 1.07 2.64
N PRO A 45 -19.57 1.62 3.05
CA PRO A 45 -19.75 3.07 3.09
C PRO A 45 -18.76 3.78 4.02
N ALA A 46 -18.68 5.11 3.90
CA ALA A 46 -17.88 5.93 4.81
C ALA A 46 -18.29 5.71 6.27
N GLY A 47 -17.32 5.71 7.19
CA GLY A 47 -17.58 5.52 8.62
C GLY A 47 -17.79 4.06 9.08
N PHE A 48 -17.86 3.07 8.19
CA PHE A 48 -18.04 1.65 8.58
C PHE A 48 -16.78 1.00 9.17
N GLY A 49 -15.67 1.73 9.29
CA GLY A 49 -14.43 1.25 9.91
C GLY A 49 -13.58 0.36 9.02
N LYS A 50 -13.52 0.63 7.71
CA LYS A 50 -12.64 -0.07 6.75
C LYS A 50 -11.17 0.04 7.15
N THR A 51 -10.66 1.27 7.21
CA THR A 51 -9.29 1.58 7.68
C THR A 51 -9.04 0.98 9.06
N THR A 52 -10.00 1.12 9.99
CA THR A 52 -9.91 0.56 11.34
C THR A 52 -9.76 -0.97 11.36
N LEU A 53 -10.49 -1.69 10.51
CA LEU A 53 -10.37 -3.14 10.36
C LEU A 53 -8.97 -3.52 9.84
N VAL A 54 -8.47 -2.82 8.81
CA VAL A 54 -7.17 -3.14 8.21
C VAL A 54 -6.03 -2.84 9.18
N SER A 55 -6.04 -1.69 9.87
CA SER A 55 -5.02 -1.35 10.86
C SER A 55 -4.99 -2.34 12.04
N ASP A 56 -6.16 -2.78 12.53
CA ASP A 56 -6.26 -3.82 13.57
C ASP A 56 -5.73 -5.17 13.07
N TRP A 57 -6.10 -5.56 11.84
CA TRP A 57 -5.61 -6.79 11.22
C TRP A 57 -4.09 -6.77 10.99
N ILE A 58 -3.49 -5.66 10.57
CA ILE A 58 -2.04 -5.51 10.41
C ILE A 58 -1.30 -5.68 11.74
N ASP A 59 -1.79 -5.04 12.81
CA ASP A 59 -1.18 -5.16 14.15
C ASP A 59 -1.16 -6.62 14.63
N HIS A 60 -2.23 -7.37 14.36
CA HIS A 60 -2.28 -8.80 14.65
C HIS A 60 -1.39 -9.64 13.72
N THR A 61 -1.36 -9.30 12.42
CA THR A 61 -0.64 -10.07 11.40
C THR A 61 0.87 -9.95 11.56
N THR A 62 1.39 -8.74 11.78
CA THR A 62 2.84 -8.51 11.99
C THR A 62 3.36 -9.18 13.26
N ARG A 63 2.52 -9.33 14.30
CA ARG A 63 2.86 -10.14 15.49
C ARG A 63 2.89 -11.64 15.21
N ARG A 64 1.99 -12.14 14.36
CA ARG A 64 1.90 -13.56 14.00
C ARG A 64 2.94 -13.96 12.95
N ARG A 65 3.35 -13.02 12.09
CA ARG A 65 4.30 -13.18 10.99
C ARG A 65 5.36 -12.08 11.07
N PRO A 66 6.44 -12.29 11.85
CA PRO A 66 7.49 -11.29 12.01
C PRO A 66 8.20 -10.93 10.71
N ASP A 67 8.12 -11.79 9.70
CA ASP A 67 8.67 -11.59 8.35
C ASP A 67 7.72 -10.84 7.41
N ALA A 68 6.45 -10.64 7.79
CA ALA A 68 5.50 -9.86 7.00
C ALA A 68 5.86 -8.37 7.02
N ARG A 69 6.08 -7.82 5.82
CA ARG A 69 6.40 -6.42 5.57
C ARG A 69 5.15 -5.71 5.10
N VAL A 70 4.83 -4.56 5.70
CA VAL A 70 3.59 -3.84 5.38
C VAL A 70 3.91 -2.44 4.86
N ALA A 71 3.53 -2.17 3.61
CA ALA A 71 3.51 -0.84 3.03
C ALA A 71 2.08 -0.30 3.05
N TRP A 72 1.93 0.98 3.34
CA TRP A 72 0.63 1.66 3.38
C TRP A 72 0.67 2.90 2.50
N LEU A 73 -0.37 3.11 1.71
CA LEU A 73 -0.57 4.32 0.93
C LEU A 73 -2.03 4.76 1.06
N SER A 74 -2.25 5.96 1.60
CA SER A 74 -3.56 6.61 1.67
C SER A 74 -3.74 7.50 0.44
N LEU A 75 -4.75 7.20 -0.37
CA LEU A 75 -5.02 7.89 -1.63
C LEU A 75 -5.97 9.07 -1.42
N ASP A 76 -5.80 10.12 -2.23
CA ASP A 76 -6.74 11.23 -2.34
C ASP A 76 -6.93 11.65 -3.81
N ASP A 77 -7.84 12.59 -4.05
CA ASP A 77 -8.17 13.09 -5.40
C ASP A 77 -6.94 13.60 -6.17
N GLY A 78 -5.89 14.05 -5.46
CA GLY A 78 -4.66 14.50 -6.08
C GLY A 78 -3.81 13.38 -6.65
N ASP A 79 -4.07 12.13 -6.29
CA ASP A 79 -3.37 10.94 -6.78
C ASP A 79 -3.96 10.39 -8.09
N ASN A 80 -4.87 11.12 -8.74
CA ASN A 80 -5.35 10.82 -10.09
C ASN A 80 -4.30 11.12 -11.19
N ASP A 81 -3.19 11.78 -10.86
CA ASP A 81 -2.03 11.91 -11.75
C ASP A 81 -1.16 10.65 -11.72
N PRO A 82 -0.93 9.94 -12.85
CA PRO A 82 -0.16 8.70 -12.90
C PRO A 82 1.26 8.83 -12.35
N THR A 83 1.93 9.95 -12.61
CA THR A 83 3.29 10.19 -12.09
C THR A 83 3.28 10.33 -10.57
N ARG A 84 2.29 11.04 -10.02
CA ARG A 84 2.13 11.22 -8.58
C ARG A 84 1.77 9.93 -7.86
N ILE A 85 0.79 9.16 -8.33
CA ILE A 85 0.43 7.89 -7.68
C ILE A 85 1.59 6.91 -7.69
N LEU A 86 2.36 6.83 -8.79
CA LEU A 86 3.55 5.98 -8.86
C LEU A 86 4.66 6.47 -7.92
N THR A 87 4.87 7.79 -7.83
CA THR A 87 5.83 8.37 -6.87
C THR A 87 5.44 8.04 -5.43
N HIS A 88 4.16 8.16 -5.08
CA HIS A 88 3.64 7.82 -3.76
C HIS A 88 3.70 6.32 -3.48
N LEU A 89 3.44 5.49 -4.48
CA LEU A 89 3.58 4.04 -4.41
C LEU A 89 5.02 3.63 -4.12
N VAL A 90 6.00 4.18 -4.85
CA VAL A 90 7.41 3.91 -4.57
C VAL A 90 7.77 4.40 -3.17
N ALA A 91 7.35 5.61 -2.77
CA ALA A 91 7.63 6.12 -1.43
C ALA A 91 7.05 5.24 -0.30
N ALA A 92 5.88 4.63 -0.52
CA ALA A 92 5.29 3.66 0.42
C ALA A 92 6.13 2.38 0.53
N LEU A 93 6.62 1.87 -0.60
CA LEU A 93 7.46 0.67 -0.67
C LEU A 93 8.86 0.92 -0.10
N GLN A 94 9.41 2.12 -0.28
CA GLN A 94 10.70 2.51 0.27
C GLN A 94 10.72 2.56 1.80
N ARG A 95 9.55 2.58 2.46
CA ARG A 95 9.46 2.38 3.91
C ARG A 95 9.87 0.97 4.35
N LEU A 96 9.80 0.01 3.44
CA LEU A 96 10.26 -1.35 3.68
C LEU A 96 11.76 -1.45 3.48
N ASP A 97 12.25 -0.92 2.35
CA ASP A 97 13.64 -0.93 1.92
C ASP A 97 13.89 0.30 1.04
N GLU A 98 14.82 1.16 1.44
CA GLU A 98 15.12 2.42 0.74
C GLU A 98 15.50 2.23 -0.73
N GLY A 99 16.04 1.06 -1.11
CA GLY A 99 16.44 0.74 -2.47
C GLY A 99 15.28 0.39 -3.42
N LEU A 100 14.10 0.04 -2.90
CA LEU A 100 12.98 -0.39 -3.75
C LEU A 100 12.49 0.73 -4.67
N GLY A 101 12.39 0.45 -5.97
CA GLY A 101 11.84 1.38 -6.94
C GLY A 101 12.74 2.57 -7.26
N ALA A 102 14.04 2.51 -6.93
CA ALA A 102 15.00 3.57 -7.24
C ALA A 102 15.07 3.86 -8.76
N ASP A 103 15.05 2.81 -9.59
CA ASP A 103 15.01 2.93 -11.03
C ASP A 103 13.68 3.53 -11.51
N ALA A 104 12.57 3.11 -10.91
CA ALA A 104 11.24 3.66 -11.20
C ALA A 104 11.17 5.16 -10.88
N LEU A 105 11.72 5.62 -9.75
CA LEU A 105 11.80 7.05 -9.41
C LEU A 105 12.67 7.83 -10.39
N THR A 106 13.77 7.24 -10.84
CA THR A 106 14.63 7.85 -11.85
C THR A 106 13.88 8.05 -13.18
N LEU A 107 13.11 7.05 -13.60
CA LEU A 107 12.27 7.13 -14.80
C LEU A 107 11.15 8.18 -14.65
N LEU A 108 10.51 8.28 -13.48
CA LEU A 108 9.49 9.29 -13.18
C LEU A 108 10.04 10.72 -13.16
N GLY A 109 11.31 10.90 -12.80
CA GLY A 109 11.99 12.19 -12.77
C GLY A 109 12.63 12.61 -14.10
N ALA A 110 12.52 11.79 -15.15
CA ALA A 110 13.17 12.04 -16.43
C ALA A 110 12.65 13.32 -17.11
N ALA A 111 13.54 14.00 -17.84
CA ALA A 111 13.20 15.21 -18.58
C ALA A 111 12.23 14.96 -19.75
N GLN A 112 12.20 13.73 -20.26
CA GLN A 112 11.25 13.29 -21.29
C GLN A 112 10.25 12.32 -20.67
N PRO A 113 8.96 12.38 -21.06
CA PRO A 113 7.94 11.45 -20.58
C PRO A 113 8.33 10.00 -20.88
N VAL A 114 8.41 9.19 -19.84
CA VAL A 114 8.60 7.74 -19.95
C VAL A 114 7.21 7.07 -19.88
N PRO A 115 6.93 6.05 -20.72
CA PRO A 115 5.69 5.30 -20.62
C PRO A 115 5.50 4.69 -19.21
N VAL A 116 4.29 4.79 -18.68
CA VAL A 116 3.93 4.29 -17.34
C VAL A 116 4.26 2.80 -17.20
N GLU A 117 4.07 2.02 -18.26
CA GLU A 117 4.35 0.58 -18.30
C GLU A 117 5.84 0.28 -18.06
N THR A 118 6.74 1.16 -18.53
CA THR A 118 8.19 1.00 -18.33
C THR A 118 8.55 1.22 -16.87
N THR A 119 7.99 2.26 -16.26
CA THR A 119 8.15 2.55 -14.83
C THR A 119 7.59 1.42 -13.95
N LEU A 120 6.38 0.93 -14.28
CA LEU A 120 5.76 -0.18 -13.58
C LEU A 120 6.58 -1.47 -13.71
N THR A 121 7.15 -1.74 -14.89
CA THR A 121 7.99 -2.92 -15.10
C THR A 121 9.24 -2.87 -14.22
N ALA A 122 9.91 -1.71 -14.14
CA ALA A 122 11.05 -1.53 -13.24
C ALA A 122 10.65 -1.78 -11.78
N LEU A 123 9.54 -1.19 -11.33
CA LEU A 123 9.04 -1.36 -9.96
C LEU A 123 8.68 -2.82 -9.62
N ILE A 124 8.01 -3.53 -10.55
CA ILE A 124 7.62 -4.93 -10.34
C ILE A 124 8.86 -5.83 -10.25
N ASN A 125 9.89 -5.59 -11.07
CA ASN A 125 11.14 -6.34 -11.02
C ASN A 125 11.84 -6.16 -9.66
N ASP A 126 11.89 -4.92 -9.15
CA ASP A 126 12.47 -4.62 -7.83
C ASP A 126 11.69 -5.28 -6.68
N LEU A 127 10.36 -5.38 -6.79
CA LEU A 127 9.52 -5.97 -5.74
C LEU A 127 9.53 -7.50 -5.74
N THR A 128 9.83 -8.13 -6.87
CA THR A 128 9.73 -9.59 -7.05
C THR A 128 10.44 -10.39 -5.95
N PRO A 129 11.68 -10.03 -5.51
CA PRO A 129 12.38 -10.75 -4.43
C PRO A 129 11.65 -10.71 -3.08
N ALA A 130 10.93 -9.63 -2.77
CA ALA A 130 10.25 -9.42 -1.49
C ALA A 130 8.72 -9.66 -1.56
N ALA A 131 8.18 -9.98 -2.74
CA ALA A 131 6.75 -9.99 -3.01
C ALA A 131 5.97 -10.97 -2.12
N ALA A 132 6.53 -12.13 -1.81
CA ALA A 132 5.85 -13.17 -1.01
C ALA A 132 5.60 -12.75 0.45
N GLN A 133 6.36 -11.78 0.96
CA GLN A 133 6.31 -11.31 2.34
C GLN A 133 5.71 -9.92 2.47
N THR A 134 5.35 -9.28 1.34
CA THR A 134 4.92 -7.88 1.33
C THR A 134 3.40 -7.77 1.20
N VAL A 135 2.79 -7.02 2.11
CA VAL A 135 1.40 -6.57 2.03
C VAL A 135 1.42 -5.08 1.72
N LEU A 136 0.86 -4.71 0.56
CA LEU A 136 0.61 -3.32 0.19
C LEU A 136 -0.85 -2.98 0.44
N VAL A 137 -1.11 -1.99 1.27
CA VAL A 137 -2.45 -1.44 1.49
C VAL A 137 -2.61 -0.14 0.73
N LEU A 138 -3.64 -0.08 -0.11
CA LEU A 138 -4.13 1.12 -0.75
C LEU A 138 -5.43 1.55 -0.04
N ASP A 139 -5.32 2.50 0.89
CA ASP A 139 -6.49 3.03 1.59
C ASP A 139 -7.14 4.15 0.77
N ASP A 140 -8.47 4.26 0.92
CA ASP A 140 -9.29 5.23 0.19
C ASP A 140 -9.17 5.17 -1.34
N TYR A 141 -8.96 3.97 -1.91
CA TYR A 141 -8.86 3.75 -3.37
C TYR A 141 -10.05 4.29 -4.19
N HIS A 142 -11.22 4.45 -3.58
CA HIS A 142 -12.38 5.09 -4.22
C HIS A 142 -12.17 6.55 -4.65
N ALA A 143 -11.10 7.22 -4.20
CA ALA A 143 -10.70 8.55 -4.67
C ALA A 143 -10.03 8.54 -6.05
N ILE A 144 -9.69 7.35 -6.58
CA ILE A 144 -9.07 7.19 -7.89
C ILE A 144 -10.16 6.96 -8.96
N GLU A 145 -10.08 7.74 -10.02
CA GLU A 145 -10.96 7.70 -11.19
C GLU A 145 -10.40 6.79 -12.28
N ALA A 146 -11.27 6.39 -13.22
CA ALA A 146 -10.97 5.47 -14.32
C ALA A 146 -10.56 6.20 -15.60
#